data_AF-A0A2K8WP11-F1
#
_entry.id   AF-A0A2K8WP11-F1
#
_cell.length_a   1.000
_cell.length_b   1.000
_cell.length_c   1.000
_cell.angle_alpha   90.00
_cell.angle_beta   90.00
_cell.angle_gamma   90.00
#
_symmetry.space_group_name_H-M   'P 1'
#
loop_
_entity.id
_entity.type
_entity.pdbx_description
1 polymer ?
#
loop_
_entity_poly.entity_id
_entity_poly.type
_entity_poly.pdbx_seq_one_letter_code
_entity_poly.pdbx_strand_id
1 'polypeptide(L)'
;MPSQSAIGSIETKGFPGILAAADAMVKAGRVTLVGYIRVGSARFTVNIRGDVSEVKTAMAAGIEAVKKAEGATLESWVIIPRPHQNVCAVLPIDYTDEVETYRQAVEGNTAPYLPSRL
;
A
#
# COMPACT_ATOMS: atom_id res chain seq x y z
N MET A 1 -23.19 -4.90 -0.79
CA MET A 1 -21.90 -4.58 -1.43
C MET A 1 -20.92 -4.28 -0.31
N PRO A 2 -19.78 -4.98 -0.18
CA PRO A 2 -18.78 -4.59 0.81
C PRO A 2 -18.41 -3.12 0.61
N SER A 3 -18.32 -2.36 1.71
CA SER A 3 -17.91 -0.96 1.67
C SER A 3 -16.53 -0.85 1.02
N GLN A 4 -16.43 -0.06 -0.04
CA GLN A 4 -15.18 0.10 -0.77
C GLN A 4 -14.15 0.82 0.11
N SER A 5 -13.11 0.10 0.53
CA SER A 5 -12.01 0.62 1.34
C SER A 5 -11.20 1.66 0.58
N ALA A 6 -10.60 2.61 1.31
CA ALA A 6 -9.76 3.64 0.73
C ALA A 6 -8.52 3.04 0.04
N ILE A 7 -7.92 3.80 -0.87
CA ILE A 7 -6.65 3.49 -1.53
C ILE A 7 -5.65 4.61 -1.24
N GLY A 8 -4.44 4.23 -0.88
CA GLY A 8 -3.26 5.09 -0.83
C GLY A 8 -2.27 4.65 -1.90
N SER A 9 -1.71 5.58 -2.66
CA SER A 9 -0.66 5.31 -3.63
C SER A 9 0.50 6.27 -3.40
N ILE A 10 1.72 5.76 -3.40
CA ILE A 10 2.96 6.53 -3.24
C ILE A 10 3.94 6.10 -4.32
N GLU A 11 4.71 7.04 -4.82
CA GLU A 11 5.72 6.80 -5.82
C GLU A 11 7.06 7.44 -5.45
N THR A 12 8.14 6.69 -5.66
CA THR A 12 9.51 7.15 -5.43
C THR A 12 10.40 6.88 -6.62
N LYS A 13 11.48 7.65 -6.74
CA LYS A 13 12.64 7.27 -7.57
C LYS A 13 13.59 6.41 -6.75
N GLY A 14 13.98 5.28 -7.33
CA GLY A 14 14.77 4.22 -6.69
C GLY A 14 13.89 3.19 -5.97
N PHE A 15 14.25 1.91 -6.10
CA PHE A 15 13.58 0.81 -5.41
C PHE A 15 13.78 0.80 -3.88
N PRO A 16 14.95 1.18 -3.31
CA PRO A 16 15.11 1.21 -1.85
C PRO A 16 14.11 2.12 -1.14
N GLY A 17 13.78 3.27 -1.74
CA GLY A 17 12.78 4.20 -1.20
C GLY A 17 11.39 3.59 -1.13
N ILE A 18 10.93 2.94 -2.20
CA ILE A 18 9.60 2.33 -2.23
C ILE A 18 9.50 1.12 -1.29
N LEU A 19 10.61 0.38 -1.13
CA LEU A 19 10.69 -0.73 -0.17
C LEU A 19 10.55 -0.21 1.27
N ALA A 20 11.28 0.85 1.62
CA ALA A 20 11.17 1.48 2.93
C ALA A 20 9.76 2.04 3.19
N ALA A 21 9.14 2.66 2.17
CA ALA A 21 7.78 3.15 2.25
C ALA A 21 6.78 2.02 2.53
N ALA A 22 6.86 0.92 1.78
CA ALA A 22 5.95 -0.20 1.91
C ALA A 22 6.00 -0.83 3.32
N ASP A 23 7.20 -1.07 3.85
CA ASP A 23 7.39 -1.62 5.20
C ASP A 23 6.86 -0.68 6.29
N ALA A 24 7.13 0.62 6.18
CA ALA A 24 6.64 1.61 7.14
C ALA A 24 5.10 1.75 7.10
N MET A 25 4.50 1.71 5.90
CA MET A 25 3.05 1.81 5.72
C MET A 25 2.30 0.67 6.41
N VAL A 26 2.68 -0.58 6.13
CA VAL A 26 1.97 -1.76 6.68
C VAL A 26 2.20 -1.95 8.19
N LYS A 27 3.25 -1.35 8.76
CA LYS A 27 3.51 -1.35 10.21
C LYS A 27 2.77 -0.23 10.95
N ALA A 28 2.54 0.91 10.29
CA ALA A 28 1.97 2.09 10.94
C ALA A 28 0.44 2.14 10.91
N GLY A 29 -0.20 1.49 9.92
CA GLY A 29 -1.66 1.43 9.82
C GLY A 29 -2.14 0.01 9.51
N ARG A 30 -3.40 -0.28 9.86
CA ARG A 30 -4.10 -1.52 9.49
C ARG A 30 -4.48 -1.47 8.02
N VAL A 31 -3.48 -1.62 7.16
CA VAL A 31 -3.61 -1.56 5.70
C VAL A 31 -2.99 -2.79 5.05
N THR A 32 -3.47 -3.13 3.86
CA THR A 32 -2.93 -4.19 3.02
C THR A 32 -2.15 -3.58 1.87
N LEU A 33 -0.90 -3.98 1.67
CA LEU A 33 -0.17 -3.72 0.43
C LEU A 33 -0.76 -4.60 -0.67
N VAL A 34 -1.38 -3.99 -1.68
CA VAL A 34 -2.10 -4.73 -2.74
C VAL A 34 -1.30 -4.87 -4.03
N GLY A 35 -0.19 -4.14 -4.17
CA GLY A 35 0.69 -4.30 -5.32
C GLY A 35 1.72 -3.20 -5.43
N TYR A 36 2.61 -3.38 -6.41
CA TYR A 36 3.60 -2.39 -6.81
C TYR A 36 3.66 -2.29 -8.34
N ILE A 37 4.13 -1.15 -8.84
CA ILE A 37 4.26 -0.87 -10.27
C ILE A 37 5.69 -0.43 -10.55
N ARG A 38 6.32 -1.03 -11.57
CA ARG A 38 7.56 -0.52 -12.16
C ARG A 38 7.20 0.46 -13.27
N VAL A 39 7.16 1.74 -12.94
CA VAL A 39 6.69 2.82 -13.82
C VAL A 39 7.66 3.07 -14.99
N GLY A 40 8.96 2.92 -14.74
CA GLY A 40 10.03 3.28 -15.69
C GLY A 40 10.88 4.44 -15.15
N SER A 41 12.00 4.75 -15.79
CA SER A 41 12.93 5.82 -15.34
C SER A 41 13.37 5.68 -13.88
N ALA A 42 13.53 4.44 -13.43
CA ALA A 42 13.78 4.05 -12.04
C ALA A 42 12.72 4.51 -11.02
N ARG A 43 11.48 4.78 -11.46
CA ARG A 43 10.34 5.10 -10.59
C ARG A 43 9.53 3.86 -10.25
N PHE A 44 9.08 3.79 -9.01
CA PHE A 44 8.29 2.69 -8.48
C PHE A 44 7.11 3.21 -7.67
N THR A 45 5.95 2.59 -7.84
CA THR A 45 4.73 2.90 -7.10
C THR A 45 4.37 1.73 -6.20
N VAL A 46 3.86 1.99 -4.99
CA VAL A 46 3.13 0.98 -4.20
C VAL A 46 1.74 1.47 -3.86
N ASN A 47 0.82 0.51 -3.75
CA ASN A 47 -0.60 0.73 -3.54
C ASN A 47 -1.05 0.02 -2.27
N ILE A 48 -1.74 0.72 -1.36
CA ILE A 48 -2.26 0.18 -0.10
C ILE A 48 -3.78 0.37 0.03
N ARG A 49 -4.48 -0.59 0.61
CA ARG A 49 -5.93 -0.51 0.86
C ARG A 49 -6.25 -0.67 2.33
N GLY A 50 -7.29 0.02 2.81
CA GLY A 50 -7.76 -0.06 4.19
C GLY A 50 -8.77 1.04 4.54
N ASP A 51 -9.08 1.18 5.83
CA ASP A 51 -9.90 2.30 6.30
C ASP A 51 -9.19 3.63 6.05
N VAL A 52 -9.95 4.69 5.75
CA VAL A 52 -9.38 5.98 5.36
C VAL A 52 -8.47 6.58 6.44
N SER A 53 -8.75 6.35 7.73
CA SER A 53 -7.89 6.77 8.83
C SER A 53 -6.56 5.99 8.83
N GLU A 54 -6.62 4.67 8.65
CA GLU A 54 -5.46 3.79 8.62
C GLU A 54 -4.56 4.09 7.42
N VAL A 55 -5.16 4.34 6.25
CA VAL A 55 -4.43 4.76 5.04
C VAL A 55 -3.73 6.10 5.24
N LYS A 56 -4.33 7.06 5.95
CA LYS A 56 -3.67 8.34 6.28
C LYS A 56 -2.46 8.14 7.20
N THR A 57 -2.61 7.34 8.25
CA THR A 57 -1.52 7.01 9.18
C THR A 57 -0.38 6.29 8.46
N ALA A 58 -0.72 5.28 7.65
CA ALA A 58 0.25 4.55 6.85
C ALA A 58 0.99 5.48 5.86
N MET A 59 0.26 6.33 5.14
CA MET A 59 0.84 7.26 4.18
C MET A 59 1.86 8.20 4.83
N ALA A 60 1.54 8.77 6.00
CA ALA A 60 2.46 9.62 6.74
C ALA A 60 3.77 8.88 7.09
N ALA A 61 3.68 7.65 7.59
CA ALA A 61 4.85 6.83 7.90
C ALA A 61 5.67 6.49 6.65
N GLY A 62 5.02 6.17 5.54
CA GLY A 62 5.68 5.89 4.27
C GLY A 62 6.45 7.09 3.73
N ILE A 63 5.85 8.28 3.75
CA ILE A 63 6.49 9.54 3.34
C ILE A 63 7.76 9.80 4.18
N GLU A 64 7.68 9.63 5.50
CA GLU A 64 8.84 9.81 6.39
C GLU A 64 9.93 8.75 6.17
N ALA A 65 9.56 7.52 5.84
CA ALA A 65 10.52 6.46 5.51
C ALA A 65 11.30 6.78 4.22
N VAL A 66 10.62 7.30 3.19
CA VAL A 66 11.28 7.71 1.93
C VAL A 66 12.31 8.82 2.19
N LYS A 67 11.98 9.82 3.00
CA LYS A 67 12.90 10.93 3.33
C LYS A 67 14.19 10.47 4.02
N LYS A 68 14.15 9.33 4.72
CA LYS A 68 15.30 8.75 5.42
C LYS A 68 16.10 7.76 4.58
N ALA A 69 15.55 7.31 3.45
CA ALA A 69 16.21 6.35 2.58
C ALA A 69 17.25 7.05 1.70
N GLU A 70 18.51 6.64 1.81
CA GLU A 70 19.61 7.22 1.02
C GLU A 70 19.39 7.03 -0.48
N GLY A 71 19.55 8.14 -1.23
CA GLY A 71 19.41 8.14 -2.70
C GLY A 71 17.97 7.98 -3.21
N ALA A 72 16.96 7.97 -2.32
CA ALA A 72 15.56 7.94 -2.70
C ALA A 72 14.97 9.36 -2.79
N THR A 73 14.03 9.55 -3.72
CA THR A 73 13.26 10.79 -3.85
C THR A 73 11.77 10.45 -3.84
N LEU A 74 10.99 11.17 -3.02
CA LEU A 74 9.54 11.14 -3.09
C LEU A 74 9.07 11.90 -4.34
N GLU A 75 8.38 11.22 -5.25
CA GLU A 75 7.92 11.82 -6.52
C GLU A 75 6.47 12.30 -6.40
N SER A 76 5.57 11.44 -5.94
CA SER A 76 4.14 11.78 -5.79
C SER A 76 3.43 10.82 -4.83
N TRP A 77 2.26 11.23 -4.34
CA TRP A 77 1.36 10.36 -3.57
C TRP A 77 -0.08 10.89 -3.58
N VAL A 78 -1.05 10.02 -3.32
CA VAL A 78 -2.48 10.37 -3.22
C VAL A 78 -3.22 9.41 -2.29
N ILE A 79 -4.29 9.89 -1.66
CA ILE A 79 -5.28 9.08 -0.94
C ILE A 79 -6.65 9.32 -1.56
N ILE A 80 -7.36 8.25 -1.90
CA ILE A 80 -8.74 8.31 -2.39
C ILE A 80 -9.62 7.55 -1.38
N PRO A 81 -10.46 8.25 -0.59
CA PRO A 81 -11.24 7.63 0.48
C PRO A 81 -12.25 6.58 0.02
N ARG A 82 -12.79 6.75 -1.19
CA ARG A 82 -13.79 5.86 -1.78
C ARG A 82 -13.56 5.82 -3.30
N PRO A 83 -12.61 5.00 -3.79
CA PRO A 83 -12.38 4.89 -5.22
C PRO A 83 -13.65 4.39 -5.92
N HIS A 84 -13.90 4.77 -7.17
CA HIS A 84 -15.06 4.26 -7.91
C HIS A 84 -14.82 2.79 -8.31
N GLN A 85 -15.86 1.96 -8.38
CA GLN A 85 -15.73 0.53 -8.73
C GLN A 85 -15.02 0.30 -10.07
N ASN A 86 -15.36 1.08 -11.10
CA ASN A 86 -14.67 1.03 -12.40
C ASN A 86 -13.15 1.33 -12.29
N VAL A 87 -12.74 2.18 -11.35
CA VAL A 87 -11.32 2.48 -11.14
C VAL A 87 -10.61 1.26 -10.53
N CYS A 88 -11.23 0.58 -9.57
CA CYS A 88 -10.70 -0.66 -9.00
C CYS A 88 -10.66 -1.81 -10.00
N ALA A 89 -11.62 -1.88 -10.93
CA ALA A 89 -11.66 -2.92 -11.96
C ALA A 89 -10.55 -2.76 -13.01
N VAL A 90 -10.16 -1.52 -13.33
CA VAL A 90 -9.20 -1.22 -14.41
C VAL A 90 -7.77 -1.06 -13.89
N LEU A 91 -7.59 -0.42 -12.73
CA LEU A 91 -6.26 -0.15 -12.18
C LEU A 91 -5.80 -1.28 -11.26
N PRO A 92 -4.47 -1.52 -11.14
CA PRO A 92 -3.91 -2.54 -10.26
C PRO A 92 -3.91 -2.09 -8.79
N ILE A 93 -5.10 -1.87 -8.25
CA ILE A 93 -5.33 -1.34 -6.90
C ILE A 93 -6.32 -2.19 -6.09
N ASP A 94 -6.87 -3.25 -6.66
CA ASP A 94 -7.77 -4.15 -5.94
C ASP A 94 -7.03 -5.27 -5.20
N TYR A 95 -7.70 -5.87 -4.23
CA TYR A 95 -7.18 -7.02 -3.53
C TYR A 95 -7.01 -8.22 -4.48
N THR A 96 -6.01 -9.05 -4.23
CA THR A 96 -5.75 -10.29 -4.95
C THR A 96 -5.72 -11.46 -3.96
N ASP A 97 -5.82 -12.69 -4.47
CA ASP A 97 -5.75 -13.90 -3.65
C ASP A 97 -4.42 -13.99 -2.86
N GLU A 98 -3.34 -13.45 -3.42
CA GLU A 98 -2.01 -13.43 -2.78
C GLU A 98 -1.97 -12.63 -1.48
N VAL A 99 -2.85 -11.63 -1.34
CA VAL A 99 -2.85 -10.70 -0.18
C VAL A 99 -4.07 -10.87 0.73
N GLU A 100 -4.93 -11.85 0.43
CA GLU A 100 -6.21 -12.05 1.13
C GLU A 100 -6.02 -12.37 2.62
N THR A 101 -4.99 -13.13 3.00
CA THR A 101 -4.67 -13.39 4.41
C THR A 101 -4.35 -12.09 5.17
N TYR A 102 -3.63 -11.16 4.53
CA TYR A 102 -3.31 -9.87 5.15
C TYR A 102 -4.52 -8.96 5.22
N ARG A 103 -5.41 -9.01 4.21
CA ARG A 103 -6.70 -8.32 4.24
C ARG A 103 -7.56 -8.78 5.42
N GLN A 104 -7.72 -10.08 5.60
CA GLN A 104 -8.52 -10.64 6.69
C GLN A 104 -7.93 -10.27 8.06
N ALA A 105 -6.61 -10.23 8.18
CA ALA A 105 -5.92 -9.80 9.40
C ALA A 105 -6.19 -8.32 9.74
N VAL A 106 -6.17 -7.42 8.76
CA VAL A 106 -6.43 -5.99 9.02
C VAL A 106 -7.91 -5.73 9.33
N GLU A 107 -8.83 -6.44 8.67
CA GLU A 107 -10.29 -6.38 8.91
C GLU A 107 -10.71 -7.04 10.25
N GLY A 108 -9.80 -7.76 10.92
CA GLY A 108 -10.06 -8.40 12.21
C GLY A 108 -10.79 -9.75 12.11
N ASN A 109 -10.81 -10.36 10.93
CA ASN A 109 -11.53 -11.60 10.65
C ASN A 109 -10.71 -12.87 10.91
N THR A 110 -9.38 -12.78 11.03
CA THR A 110 -8.48 -13.90 11.44
C THR A 110 -7.14 -13.38 11.99
N ALA A 111 -6.46 -14.15 12.84
CA ALA A 111 -5.05 -13.90 13.16
C ALA A 111 -4.17 -14.10 11.90
N PRO A 112 -3.13 -13.28 11.66
CA PRO A 112 -2.32 -13.41 10.45
C PRO A 112 -1.64 -14.78 10.40
N TYR A 113 -2.01 -15.60 9.41
CA TYR A 113 -1.29 -16.83 9.09
C TYR A 113 0.03 -16.46 8.40
N LEU A 114 1.15 -16.80 9.01
CA LEU A 114 2.46 -16.77 8.38
C LEU A 114 2.64 -18.11 7.66
N PRO A 115 2.64 -18.18 6.32
CA PRO A 115 3.00 -19.41 5.64
C PRO A 115 4.45 -19.75 6.02
N SER A 116 4.67 -20.97 6.51
CA SER A 116 6.01 -21.54 6.67
C SER A 116 6.65 -21.54 5.29
N ARG A 117 7.58 -20.60 5.04
CA ARG A 117 8.41 -20.64 3.84
C ARG A 117 9.27 -21.90 3.93
N LEU A 118 9.23 -22.71 2.88
CA LEU A 118 10.16 -23.81 2.62
C LEU A 118 11.61 -23.28 2.56
#